data_AF-A0A673ANR3-F1
#
_entry.id   AF-A0A673ANR3-F1
#
_cell.length_a   1.000
_cell.length_b   1.000
_cell.length_c   1.000
_cell.angle_alpha   90.00
_cell.angle_beta   90.00
_cell.angle_gamma   90.00
#
_symmetry.space_group_name_H-M   'P 1'
#
loop_
_entity.id
_entity.type
_entity.pdbx_description
1 polymer ?
#
loop_
_entity_poly.entity_id
_entity_poly.type
_entity_poly.pdbx_seq_one_letter_code
_entity_poly.pdbx_strand_id
1 'polypeptide(L)'
;MCKQGWKIINWQHHLYNPGPSSSIMKELETFKTNVAKLERAINYDYVQRVGEKYFVSYKDRGSFSMAVEFCSQRGLELALPQNTEENDRLSHFFGSDDNTVMWININNKKGNFEVDMENRPLKFDKWAVGQPDRSVQDTGCTMLTESGFWRVTHDCFQHVYIICQL
;
A
#
# COMPACT_ATOMS: atom_id res chain seq x y z
N MET A 1 4.64 41.15 -77.91
CA MET A 1 4.26 41.54 -76.53
C MET A 1 3.14 40.61 -76.07
N CYS A 2 3.46 39.61 -75.23
CA CYS A 2 2.46 38.77 -74.57
C CYS A 2 2.11 39.40 -73.21
N LYS A 3 0.83 39.66 -72.95
CA LYS A 3 0.35 39.94 -71.58
C LYS A 3 -0.38 38.70 -71.08
N GLN A 4 0.31 37.90 -70.28
CA GLN A 4 -0.29 36.79 -69.53
C GLN A 4 -1.01 37.37 -68.32
N GLY A 5 -2.34 37.22 -68.27
CA GLY A 5 -3.15 37.56 -67.11
C GLY A 5 -3.01 36.47 -66.05
N TRP A 6 -2.52 36.83 -64.87
CA TRP A 6 -2.46 35.94 -63.71
C TRP A 6 -3.84 35.93 -63.04
N LYS A 7 -4.51 34.77 -63.03
CA LYS A 7 -5.66 34.54 -62.15
C LYS A 7 -5.14 34.29 -60.74
N ILE A 8 -5.52 35.15 -59.80
CA ILE A 8 -5.26 34.97 -58.37
C ILE A 8 -6.15 33.82 -57.89
N ILE A 9 -5.55 32.66 -57.59
CA ILE A 9 -6.24 31.54 -56.95
C ILE A 9 -6.18 31.81 -55.45
N ASN A 10 -7.34 32.04 -54.83
CA ASN A 10 -7.44 32.27 -53.40
C ASN A 10 -7.42 30.92 -52.67
N TRP A 11 -6.26 30.51 -52.18
CA TRP A 11 -6.10 29.30 -51.37
C TRP A 11 -6.47 29.58 -49.92
N GLN A 12 -7.75 29.40 -49.56
CA GLN A 12 -8.10 29.19 -48.16
C GLN A 12 -7.64 27.79 -47.75
N HIS A 13 -6.44 27.70 -47.18
CA HIS A 13 -5.98 26.51 -46.49
C HIS A 13 -6.78 26.37 -45.19
N HIS A 14 -7.92 25.67 -45.25
CA HIS A 14 -8.45 25.04 -44.04
C HIS A 14 -7.43 23.99 -43.60
N LEU A 15 -6.69 24.32 -42.54
CA LEU A 15 -5.78 23.38 -41.88
C LEU A 15 -6.63 22.20 -41.37
N TYR A 16 -6.61 21.11 -42.13
CA TYR A 16 -7.08 19.82 -41.64
C TYR A 16 -6.20 19.45 -40.45
N ASN A 17 -6.77 19.53 -39.25
CA ASN A 17 -6.12 19.10 -38.02
C ASN A 17 -6.70 17.72 -37.68
N PRO A 18 -6.15 16.61 -38.21
CA PRO A 18 -6.56 15.30 -37.74
C PRO A 18 -6.17 15.27 -36.27
N GLY A 19 -7.18 15.19 -35.39
CA GLY A 19 -6.93 15.00 -33.97
C GLY A 19 -5.93 13.86 -33.74
N PRO A 20 -5.27 13.83 -32.57
CA PRO A 20 -4.20 12.88 -32.31
C PRO A 20 -4.62 11.43 -32.65
N SER A 21 -3.73 10.71 -33.34
CA SER A 21 -3.94 9.31 -33.73
C SER A 21 -4.37 8.47 -32.52
N SER A 22 -5.24 7.47 -32.72
CA SER A 22 -5.70 6.58 -31.67
C SER A 22 -4.57 5.85 -30.94
N SER A 23 -3.43 5.61 -31.62
CA SER A 23 -2.22 5.06 -30.99
C SER A 23 -1.61 6.04 -29.98
N ILE A 24 -1.48 7.31 -30.37
CA ILE A 24 -0.93 8.38 -29.52
C ILE A 24 -1.81 8.60 -28.29
N MET A 25 -3.13 8.55 -28.45
CA MET A 25 -4.07 8.63 -27.32
C MET A 25 -3.88 7.48 -26.33
N LYS A 26 -3.69 6.23 -26.80
CA LYS A 26 -3.43 5.07 -25.92
C LYS A 26 -2.09 5.18 -25.19
N GLU A 27 -1.05 5.62 -25.87
CA GLU A 27 0.26 5.85 -25.27
C GLU A 27 0.20 6.94 -24.21
N LEU A 28 -0.53 8.03 -24.45
CA LEU A 28 -0.72 9.10 -23.49
C LEU A 28 -1.47 8.62 -22.24
N GLU A 29 -2.53 7.83 -22.37
CA GLU A 29 -3.25 7.27 -21.22
C GLU A 29 -2.39 6.28 -20.42
N THR A 30 -1.57 5.48 -21.12
CA THR A 30 -0.59 4.61 -20.48
C THR A 30 0.44 5.43 -19.71
N PHE A 31 0.96 6.50 -20.31
CA PHE A 31 1.92 7.40 -19.68
C PHE A 31 1.34 8.09 -18.45
N LYS A 32 0.14 8.66 -18.54
CA LYS A 32 -0.57 9.25 -17.39
C LYS A 32 -0.73 8.25 -16.25
N THR A 33 -1.12 7.01 -16.58
CA THR A 33 -1.26 5.93 -15.60
C THR A 33 0.07 5.61 -14.93
N ASN A 34 1.16 5.56 -15.71
CA ASN A 34 2.48 5.26 -15.18
C ASN A 34 3.01 6.42 -14.31
N VAL A 35 2.78 7.67 -14.68
CA VAL A 35 3.13 8.83 -13.85
C VAL A 35 2.37 8.79 -12.51
N ALA A 36 1.06 8.55 -12.51
CA ALA A 36 0.29 8.44 -11.28
C ALA A 36 0.76 7.29 -10.37
N LYS A 37 1.18 6.15 -10.96
CA LYS A 37 1.80 5.04 -10.22
C LYS A 37 3.15 5.43 -9.63
N LEU A 38 3.99 6.12 -10.39
CA LEU A 38 5.30 6.60 -9.94
C LEU A 38 5.15 7.64 -8.81
N GLU A 39 4.22 8.58 -8.93
CA GLU A 39 3.92 9.57 -7.89
C GLU A 39 3.50 8.89 -6.57
N ARG A 40 2.65 7.86 -6.63
CA ARG A 40 2.29 7.07 -5.45
C ARG A 40 3.50 6.37 -4.83
N ALA A 41 4.37 5.77 -5.66
CA ALA A 41 5.55 5.06 -5.19
C ALA A 41 6.58 6.00 -4.54
N ILE A 42 6.77 7.21 -5.10
CA ILE A 42 7.67 8.24 -4.57
C ILE A 42 7.21 8.76 -3.21
N ASN A 43 5.90 8.75 -2.95
CA ASN A 43 5.36 9.32 -1.71
C ASN A 43 5.57 8.40 -0.48
N TYR A 44 5.94 7.13 -0.65
CA TYR A 44 6.23 6.26 0.48
C TYR A 44 7.63 6.55 1.03
N ASP A 45 7.73 6.76 2.34
CA ASP A 45 9.04 6.87 3.01
C ASP A 45 9.80 5.54 2.97
N TYR A 46 9.08 4.41 3.01
CA TYR A 46 9.65 3.06 2.97
C TYR A 46 8.88 2.20 2.00
N VAL A 47 9.64 1.48 1.17
CA VAL A 47 9.14 0.45 0.28
C VAL A 47 10.08 -0.74 0.39
N GLN A 48 9.55 -1.89 0.81
CA GLN A 48 10.28 -3.13 0.87
C GLN A 48 9.53 -4.21 0.08
N ARG A 49 10.20 -4.78 -0.91
CA ARG A 49 9.71 -5.98 -1.57
C ARG A 49 10.25 -7.22 -0.86
N VAL A 50 9.37 -8.19 -0.60
CA VAL A 50 9.73 -9.51 -0.05
C VAL A 50 8.96 -10.56 -0.85
N GLY A 51 9.69 -11.35 -1.64
CA GLY A 51 9.08 -12.22 -2.64
C GLY A 51 8.20 -11.46 -3.63
N GLU A 52 6.90 -11.75 -3.60
CA GLU A 52 5.89 -11.14 -4.48
C GLU A 52 5.15 -9.96 -3.85
N LYS A 53 5.27 -9.75 -2.53
CA LYS A 53 4.60 -8.67 -1.81
C LYS A 53 5.42 -7.41 -1.75
N TYR A 54 4.72 -6.28 -1.69
CA TYR A 54 5.29 -5.00 -1.32
C TYR A 54 4.74 -4.54 0.02
N PHE A 55 5.64 -4.22 0.94
CA PHE A 55 5.31 -3.55 2.19
C PHE A 55 5.71 -2.09 2.09
N VAL A 56 4.81 -1.19 2.47
CA VAL A 56 4.99 0.26 2.31
C VAL A 56 4.56 1.02 3.55
N SER A 57 5.23 2.14 3.84
CA SER A 57 4.86 3.02 4.95
C SER A 57 5.23 4.47 4.66
N TYR A 58 4.48 5.38 5.28
CA TYR A 58 4.70 6.83 5.32
C TYR A 58 5.22 7.28 6.70
N LYS A 59 5.77 6.35 7.50
CA LYS A 59 6.10 6.53 8.94
C LYS A 59 4.93 6.97 9.83
N ASP A 60 3.73 7.08 9.30
CA ASP A 60 2.53 7.41 10.06
C ASP A 60 2.30 6.40 11.19
N ARG A 61 1.76 6.93 12.29
CA ARG A 61 1.39 6.19 13.48
C ARG A 61 -0.07 6.43 13.80
N GLY A 62 -0.76 5.38 14.25
CA GLY A 62 -2.16 5.50 14.62
C GLY A 62 -2.68 4.28 15.36
N SER A 63 -3.90 4.39 15.87
CA SER A 63 -4.69 3.27 16.39
C SER A 63 -4.89 2.18 15.35
N PHE A 64 -5.27 0.98 15.78
CA PHE A 64 -5.51 -0.14 14.88
C PHE A 64 -6.57 0.18 13.82
N SER A 65 -7.69 0.81 14.20
CA SER A 65 -8.74 1.20 13.24
C SER A 65 -8.24 2.23 12.24
N MET A 66 -7.46 3.22 12.69
CA MET A 66 -6.83 4.19 11.79
C MET A 66 -5.86 3.52 10.83
N ALA A 67 -5.09 2.52 11.27
CA ALA A 67 -4.17 1.77 10.41
C ALA A 67 -4.91 1.01 9.30
N VAL A 68 -5.98 0.30 9.65
CA VAL A 68 -6.84 -0.41 8.68
C VAL A 68 -7.46 0.57 7.69
N GLU A 69 -8.03 1.67 8.18
CA GLU A 69 -8.63 2.70 7.33
C GLU A 69 -7.60 3.32 6.39
N PHE A 70 -6.43 3.69 6.92
CA PHE A 70 -5.35 4.32 6.18
C PHE A 70 -4.90 3.50 4.97
N CYS A 71 -4.70 2.19 5.15
CA CYS A 71 -4.32 1.29 4.05
C CYS A 71 -5.47 1.10 3.06
N SER A 72 -6.69 0.85 3.56
CA SER A 72 -7.86 0.58 2.70
C SER A 72 -8.24 1.75 1.79
N GLN A 73 -8.16 3.00 2.28
CA GLN A 73 -8.41 4.20 1.48
C GLN A 73 -7.44 4.35 0.29
N ARG A 74 -6.28 3.67 0.35
CA ARG A 74 -5.26 3.65 -0.70
C ARG A 74 -5.35 2.42 -1.59
N GLY A 75 -6.34 1.56 -1.37
CA GLY A 75 -6.49 0.28 -2.07
C GLY A 75 -5.43 -0.75 -1.66
N LEU A 76 -4.93 -0.64 -0.42
CA LEU A 76 -3.97 -1.55 0.18
C LEU A 76 -4.58 -2.23 1.42
N GLU A 77 -3.91 -3.27 1.90
CA GLU A 77 -4.29 -3.94 3.14
C GLU A 77 -3.32 -3.56 4.26
N LEU A 78 -3.77 -3.64 5.52
CA LEU A 78 -2.82 -3.62 6.64
C LEU A 78 -1.92 -4.85 6.54
N ALA A 79 -0.63 -4.70 6.83
CA ALA A 79 0.34 -5.77 6.64
C ALA A 79 0.03 -7.02 7.48
N LEU A 80 0.22 -8.20 6.88
CA LEU A 80 0.21 -9.50 7.53
C LEU A 80 1.36 -10.35 6.99
N PRO A 81 2.45 -10.54 7.77
CA PRO A 81 3.50 -11.47 7.38
C PRO A 81 2.95 -12.90 7.32
N GLN A 82 3.22 -13.59 6.21
CA GLN A 82 2.73 -14.95 5.96
C GLN A 82 3.86 -16.00 5.91
N ASN A 83 5.09 -15.59 6.22
CA ASN A 83 6.25 -16.47 6.35
C ASN A 83 7.34 -15.76 7.16
N THR A 84 8.39 -16.52 7.51
CA THR A 84 9.53 -16.03 8.29
C THR A 84 10.25 -14.86 7.62
N GLU A 85 10.45 -14.90 6.29
CA GLU A 85 11.17 -13.85 5.57
C GLU A 85 10.42 -12.51 5.64
N GLU A 86 9.12 -12.52 5.39
CA GLU A 86 8.26 -11.33 5.51
C GLU A 86 8.27 -10.79 6.95
N ASN A 87 8.17 -11.67 7.94
CA ASN A 87 8.17 -11.27 9.34
C ASN A 87 9.47 -10.60 9.77
N ASP A 88 10.62 -11.19 9.39
CA ASP A 88 11.93 -10.66 9.75
C ASP A 88 12.25 -9.36 9.00
N ARG A 89 11.68 -9.17 7.80
CA ARG A 89 11.75 -7.90 7.07
C ARG A 89 10.90 -6.82 7.74
N LEU A 90 9.71 -7.17 8.20
CA LEU A 90 8.85 -6.25 8.94
C LEU A 90 9.42 -5.88 10.31
N SER A 91 10.05 -6.79 11.05
CA SER A 91 10.63 -6.48 12.36
C SER A 91 11.76 -5.46 12.31
N HIS A 92 12.41 -5.30 11.15
CA HIS A 92 13.48 -4.33 10.91
C HIS A 92 13.10 -3.27 9.87
N PHE A 93 11.80 -3.06 9.63
CA PHE A 93 11.30 -2.24 8.52
C PHE A 93 11.81 -0.80 8.54
N PHE A 94 11.97 -0.22 9.74
CA PHE A 94 12.50 1.13 9.95
C PHE A 94 13.95 1.16 10.44
N GLY A 95 14.63 0.00 10.50
CA GLY A 95 15.94 -0.17 11.14
C GLY A 95 15.86 -0.93 12.46
N SER A 96 16.94 -0.88 13.25
CA SER A 96 17.12 -1.66 14.50
C SER A 96 16.74 -0.88 15.77
N ASP A 97 15.74 -0.01 15.70
CA ASP A 97 15.31 0.77 16.87
C ASP A 97 14.55 -0.10 17.88
N ASP A 98 15.10 -0.18 19.11
CA ASP A 98 14.74 -1.13 20.18
C ASP A 98 13.29 -1.04 20.75
N ASN A 99 12.40 -0.24 20.15
CA ASN A 99 10.99 -0.13 20.58
C ASN A 99 10.03 0.02 19.39
N THR A 100 10.42 -0.48 18.22
CA THR A 100 9.60 -0.39 17.03
C THR A 100 8.51 -1.46 17.05
N VAL A 101 7.27 -1.01 17.18
CA VAL A 101 6.08 -1.86 17.06
C VAL A 101 5.17 -1.35 15.95
N MET A 102 4.44 -2.28 15.34
CA MET A 102 3.51 -2.01 14.25
C MET A 102 2.26 -2.86 14.39
N TRP A 103 1.13 -2.36 13.90
CA TRP A 103 -0.08 -3.17 13.78
C TRP A 103 0.08 -4.21 12.67
N ILE A 104 -0.48 -5.40 12.88
CA ILE A 104 -0.62 -6.43 11.84
C ILE A 104 -2.08 -6.88 11.71
N ASN A 105 -2.44 -7.31 10.51
CA ASN A 105 -3.82 -7.58 10.10
C ASN A 105 -4.35 -8.93 10.60
N ILE A 106 -4.50 -9.04 11.91
CA ILE A 106 -5.14 -10.16 12.62
C ILE A 106 -6.53 -9.72 13.08
N ASN A 107 -7.48 -10.65 13.10
CA ASN A 107 -8.82 -10.38 13.58
C ASN A 107 -8.80 -9.84 15.01
N ASN A 108 -9.53 -8.74 15.23
CA ASN A 108 -9.55 -8.02 16.50
C ASN A 108 -10.84 -8.22 17.31
N LYS A 109 -11.66 -9.21 16.98
CA LYS A 109 -12.98 -9.44 17.57
C LYS A 109 -13.09 -10.85 18.14
N LYS A 110 -13.85 -10.96 19.23
CA LYS A 110 -14.23 -12.22 19.90
C LYS A 110 -13.01 -13.07 20.31
N GLY A 111 -11.87 -12.44 20.55
CA GLY A 111 -10.63 -13.13 20.91
C GLY A 111 -10.15 -14.17 19.90
N ASN A 112 -10.62 -14.11 18.64
CA ASN A 112 -10.19 -15.07 17.61
C ASN A 112 -8.94 -14.56 16.91
N PHE A 113 -7.77 -15.01 17.34
CA PHE A 113 -6.48 -14.62 16.77
C PHE A 113 -5.91 -15.64 15.78
N GLU A 114 -6.71 -16.63 15.35
CA GLU A 114 -6.30 -17.68 14.40
C GLU A 114 -6.63 -17.32 12.94
N VAL A 115 -7.25 -16.15 12.73
CA VAL A 115 -7.68 -15.67 11.42
C VAL A 115 -7.34 -14.19 11.22
N ASP A 116 -7.22 -13.76 9.97
CA ASP A 116 -7.10 -12.35 9.60
C ASP A 116 -8.44 -11.59 9.68
N MET A 117 -8.43 -10.29 9.43
CA MET A 117 -9.64 -9.45 9.48
C MET A 117 -10.71 -9.85 8.44
N GLU A 118 -10.35 -10.65 7.43
CA GLU A 118 -11.28 -11.20 6.43
C GLU A 118 -11.72 -12.63 6.77
N ASN A 119 -11.40 -13.12 7.97
CA ASN A 119 -11.68 -14.46 8.47
C ASN A 119 -10.97 -15.58 7.67
N ARG A 120 -9.84 -15.29 7.03
CA ARG A 120 -8.99 -16.33 6.44
C ARG A 120 -8.05 -16.89 7.51
N PRO A 121 -7.86 -18.22 7.58
CA PRO A 121 -6.90 -18.82 8.50
C PRO A 121 -5.48 -18.31 8.28
N LEU A 122 -4.76 -18.08 9.37
CA LEU A 122 -3.35 -17.72 9.31
C LEU A 122 -2.52 -18.88 8.74
N LYS A 123 -1.59 -18.56 7.86
CA LYS A 123 -0.63 -19.54 7.29
C LYS A 123 0.69 -19.58 8.04
N PHE A 124 0.92 -18.57 8.86
CA PHE A 124 2.13 -18.34 9.63
C PHE A 124 1.75 -17.53 10.85
N ASP A 125 2.39 -17.84 11.97
CA ASP A 125 2.36 -17.02 13.17
C ASP A 125 3.73 -17.09 13.86
N LYS A 126 4.01 -16.07 14.67
CA LYS A 126 5.22 -15.99 15.50
C LYS A 126 4.87 -15.35 16.84
N TRP A 127 3.85 -15.89 17.50
CA TRP A 127 3.41 -15.40 18.80
C TRP A 127 4.54 -15.42 19.84
N ALA A 128 4.63 -14.36 20.64
CA ALA A 128 5.50 -14.35 21.81
C ALA A 128 5.07 -15.44 22.80
N VAL A 129 5.98 -15.86 23.69
CA VAL A 129 5.64 -16.81 24.76
C VAL A 129 4.45 -16.29 25.57
N GLY A 130 3.42 -17.12 25.71
CA GLY A 130 2.17 -16.77 26.41
C GLY A 130 1.14 -16.00 25.58
N GLN A 131 1.41 -15.77 24.29
CA GLN A 131 0.48 -15.14 23.36
C GLN A 131 -0.12 -16.18 22.37
N PRO A 132 -1.31 -15.91 21.80
CA PRO A 132 -2.21 -14.81 22.16
C PRO A 132 -2.75 -14.95 23.60
N ASP A 133 -2.82 -13.84 24.32
CA ASP A 133 -3.34 -13.83 25.70
C ASP A 133 -4.84 -14.13 25.70
N ARG A 134 -5.21 -15.30 26.25
CA ARG A 134 -6.60 -15.77 26.31
C ARG A 134 -7.51 -14.97 27.23
N SER A 135 -6.95 -14.07 28.05
CA SER A 135 -7.76 -13.10 28.81
C SER A 135 -8.39 -12.03 27.90
N VAL A 136 -7.86 -11.86 26.69
CA VAL A 136 -8.39 -10.96 25.66
C VAL A 136 -9.55 -11.64 24.91
N GLN A 137 -10.73 -11.66 25.54
CA GLN A 137 -11.90 -12.38 25.01
C GLN A 137 -12.78 -11.56 24.05
N ASP A 138 -12.77 -10.22 24.19
CA ASP A 138 -13.62 -9.33 23.39
C ASP A 138 -12.83 -8.72 22.23
N THR A 139 -12.23 -7.54 22.45
CA THR A 139 -11.46 -6.82 21.44
C THR A 139 -10.00 -6.78 21.83
N GLY A 140 -9.14 -7.22 20.92
CA GLY A 140 -7.70 -7.22 21.07
C GLY A 140 -7.03 -6.96 19.74
N CYS A 141 -5.98 -6.15 19.71
CA CYS A 141 -5.25 -5.84 18.49
C CYS A 141 -3.85 -6.43 18.55
N THR A 142 -3.37 -6.91 17.41
CA THR A 142 -2.08 -7.61 17.35
C THR A 142 -0.98 -6.69 16.85
N MET A 143 0.11 -6.62 17.60
CA MET A 143 1.33 -5.92 17.21
C MET A 143 2.44 -6.91 16.87
N LEU A 144 3.24 -6.56 15.87
CA LEU A 144 4.56 -7.16 15.62
C LEU A 144 5.63 -6.27 16.26
N THR A 145 6.56 -6.89 16.98
CA THR A 145 7.67 -6.20 17.68
C THR A 145 8.96 -6.20 16.86
N GLU A 146 9.93 -5.38 17.27
CA GLU A 146 11.28 -5.30 16.71
C GLU A 146 12.04 -6.63 16.77
N SER A 147 11.70 -7.46 17.77
CA SER A 147 12.18 -8.84 17.93
C SER A 147 11.46 -9.86 17.03
N GLY A 148 10.49 -9.42 16.24
CA GLY A 148 9.74 -10.23 15.29
C GLY A 148 8.67 -11.12 15.91
N PHE A 149 8.33 -10.93 17.18
CA PHE A 149 7.28 -11.69 17.85
C PHE A 149 5.96 -10.92 17.89
N TRP A 150 4.85 -11.65 17.91
CA TRP A 150 3.52 -11.06 17.90
C TRP A 150 2.94 -11.04 19.31
N ARG A 151 2.24 -9.95 19.64
CA ARG A 151 1.56 -9.78 20.93
C ARG A 151 0.18 -9.18 20.73
N VAL A 152 -0.79 -9.70 21.46
CA VAL A 152 -2.11 -9.09 21.57
C VAL A 152 -2.08 -8.02 22.67
N THR A 153 -2.74 -6.90 22.41
CA THR A 153 -3.02 -5.86 23.42
C THR A 153 -4.52 -5.55 23.45
N HIS A 154 -5.04 -5.26 24.63
CA HIS A 154 -6.38 -4.69 24.80
C HIS A 154 -6.44 -3.22 24.35
N ASP A 155 -5.32 -2.51 24.40
CA ASP A 155 -5.24 -1.10 24.01
C ASP A 155 -4.97 -0.98 22.51
N CYS A 156 -6.05 -1.08 21.73
CA CYS A 156 -6.07 -0.85 20.29
C CYS A 156 -5.92 0.63 19.89
N PHE A 157 -5.90 1.57 20.85
CA PHE A 157 -5.83 3.01 20.58
C PHE A 157 -4.39 3.55 20.57
N GLN A 158 -3.40 2.70 20.88
CA GLN A 158 -2.00 3.05 20.79
C GLN A 158 -1.62 3.55 19.38
N HIS A 159 -0.79 4.59 19.34
CA HIS A 159 -0.31 5.16 18.09
C HIS A 159 1.03 4.53 17.72
N VAL A 160 0.95 3.38 17.05
CA VAL A 160 2.11 2.63 16.56
C VAL A 160 2.15 2.63 15.04
N TYR A 161 3.24 2.15 14.46
CA TYR A 161 3.49 2.32 13.03
C TYR A 161 2.46 1.60 12.16
N ILE A 162 2.13 2.26 11.05
CA ILE A 162 1.24 1.74 10.02
C ILE A 162 2.09 1.27 8.84
N ILE A 163 2.00 -0.01 8.52
CA ILE A 163 2.60 -0.58 7.32
C ILE A 163 1.50 -1.26 6.53
N CYS A 164 1.38 -0.87 5.26
CA CYS A 164 0.43 -1.46 4.34
C CYS A 164 1.12 -2.51 3.47
N GLN A 165 0.35 -3.45 2.94
CA GLN A 165 0.79 -4.44 1.98
C GLN A 165 0.01 -4.32 0.66
N LEU A 166 0.69 -4.70 -0.42
CA LEU A 166 0.14 -4.97 -1.74
C LEU A 166 0.39 -6.44 -2.11
#